data_AF-A0A3D5VDP6-F1
#
_entry.id   AF-A0A3D5VDP6-F1
#
_cell.length_a   1.000
_cell.length_b   1.000
_cell.length_c   1.000
_cell.angle_alpha   90.00
_cell.angle_beta   90.00
_cell.angle_gamma   90.00
#
_symmetry.space_group_name_H-M   'P 1'
#
loop_
_entity.id
_entity.type
_entity.pdbx_description
1 polymer ?
#
loop_
_entity_poly.entity_id
_entity_poly.type
_entity_poly.pdbx_seq_one_letter_code
_entity_poly.pdbx_strand_id
1 'polypeptide(L)'
;MKAVGIIANLSKPDVRRISAEICSWFLDRGIRVYGQQELACGHGFTLGQPLPEVDLIMVLGGDGTFLTVAGMYGPAEIPLLGVNLGHLGFLTEVEMGDLESAL
;
A
#
# COMPACT_ATOMS: atom_id res chain seq x y z
N MET A 1 2.98 12.80 -8.04
CA MET A 1 3.36 11.40 -7.75
C MET A 1 3.67 10.68 -9.06
N LYS A 2 4.80 9.98 -9.13
CA LYS A 2 5.30 9.19 -10.28
C LYS A 2 5.33 7.68 -9.98
N ALA A 3 5.51 7.28 -8.72
CA ALA A 3 5.53 5.88 -8.33
C ALA A 3 5.00 5.63 -6.91
N VAL A 4 4.33 4.50 -6.71
CA VAL A 4 3.74 4.09 -5.43
C VAL A 4 4.13 2.65 -5.10
N GLY A 5 4.49 2.40 -3.84
CA GLY A 5 4.65 1.06 -3.28
C GLY A 5 3.33 0.58 -2.67
N ILE A 6 2.95 -0.67 -2.88
CA ILE A 6 1.75 -1.28 -2.26
C ILE A 6 2.16 -2.49 -1.43
N ILE A 7 1.92 -2.43 -0.12
CA ILE A 7 2.14 -3.52 0.82
C ILE A 7 0.81 -3.83 1.50
N ALA A 8 0.51 -5.11 1.68
CA ALA A 8 -0.77 -5.48 2.24
C ALA A 8 -0.70 -6.65 3.23
N ASN A 9 -1.62 -6.66 4.18
CA ASN A 9 -1.83 -7.82 5.02
C ASN A 9 -2.68 -8.87 4.28
N LEU A 10 -2.00 -9.89 3.75
CA LEU A 10 -2.61 -10.97 2.97
C LEU A 10 -3.60 -11.85 3.75
N SER A 11 -3.62 -11.76 5.09
CA SER A 11 -4.60 -12.49 5.92
C SER A 11 -6.00 -11.86 5.90
N LYS A 12 -6.13 -10.62 5.43
CA LYS A 12 -7.42 -9.92 5.38
C LYS A 12 -8.27 -10.44 4.22
N PRO A 13 -9.59 -10.61 4.42
CA PRO A 13 -10.50 -10.91 3.31
C PRO A 13 -10.44 -9.79 2.28
N ASP A 14 -10.72 -10.13 1.01
CA ASP A 14 -10.79 -9.19 -0.13
C ASP A 14 -9.54 -8.38 -0.47
N VAL A 15 -8.45 -8.49 0.31
CA VAL A 15 -7.23 -7.71 0.10
C VAL A 15 -6.67 -7.85 -1.31
N ARG A 16 -6.72 -9.04 -1.91
CA ARG A 16 -6.25 -9.27 -3.28
C ARG A 16 -7.08 -8.52 -4.31
N ARG A 17 -8.41 -8.54 -4.16
CA ARG A 17 -9.34 -7.82 -5.04
C ARG A 17 -9.11 -6.32 -4.91
N ILE A 18 -9.06 -5.83 -3.68
CA ILE A 18 -8.86 -4.42 -3.37
C ILE A 18 -7.50 -3.92 -3.87
N SER A 19 -6.42 -4.66 -3.60
CA SER A 19 -5.09 -4.33 -4.11
C SER A 19 -5.08 -4.28 -5.64
N ALA A 20 -5.80 -5.17 -6.33
CA ALA A 20 -5.91 -5.14 -7.79
C ALA A 20 -6.67 -3.91 -8.30
N GLU A 21 -7.77 -3.51 -7.63
CA GLU A 21 -8.53 -2.29 -7.97
C GLU A 21 -7.68 -1.03 -7.81
N ILE A 22 -6.99 -0.90 -6.67
CA ILE A 22 -6.03 0.19 -6.41
C ILE A 22 -4.90 0.18 -7.43
N CYS A 23 -4.38 -1.00 -7.75
CA CYS A 23 -3.34 -1.17 -8.76
C CYS A 23 -3.77 -0.59 -10.11
N SER A 24 -4.96 -0.99 -10.58
CA SER A 24 -5.51 -0.49 -11.84
C SER A 24 -5.66 1.02 -11.79
N TRP A 25 -6.22 1.56 -10.71
CA TRP A 25 -6.46 2.99 -10.55
C TRP A 25 -5.19 3.84 -10.74
N PHE A 26 -4.06 3.38 -10.17
CA PHE A 26 -2.76 4.03 -10.36
C PHE A 26 -2.18 3.82 -11.75
N LEU A 27 -2.23 2.58 -12.28
CA LEU A 27 -1.70 2.25 -13.59
C LEU A 27 -2.43 3.01 -14.71
N ASP A 28 -3.76 3.13 -14.62
CA ASP A 28 -4.61 3.86 -15.56
C ASP A 28 -4.29 5.37 -15.58
N ARG A 29 -3.67 5.88 -14.51
CA ARG A 29 -3.18 7.27 -14.39
C ARG A 29 -1.70 7.41 -14.78
N GLY A 30 -1.07 6.35 -15.28
CA GLY A 30 0.35 6.35 -15.66
C GLY A 30 1.31 6.38 -14.48
N ILE A 31 0.85 6.06 -13.28
CA ILE A 31 1.68 6.01 -12.07
C ILE A 31 2.29 4.60 -11.97
N ARG A 32 3.61 4.53 -11.77
CA ARG A 32 4.29 3.23 -11.62
C ARG A 32 3.91 2.59 -10.29
N VAL A 33 3.54 1.32 -10.32
CA VAL A 33 3.19 0.57 -9.10
C VAL A 33 4.25 -0.48 -8.82
N TYR A 34 4.70 -0.54 -7.56
CA TYR A 34 5.56 -1.58 -7.00
C TYR A 34 4.79 -2.33 -5.93
N GLY A 35 4.18 -3.46 -6.29
CA GLY A 35 3.38 -4.27 -5.38
C GLY A 35 4.20 -5.35 -4.69
N GLN A 36 3.88 -5.64 -3.43
CA GLN A 36 4.36 -6.84 -2.75
C GLN A 36 4.07 -8.05 -3.65
N GLN A 37 5.06 -8.92 -3.87
CA GLN A 37 5.04 -9.95 -4.91
C GLN A 37 3.78 -10.83 -4.89
N GLU A 38 3.29 -11.20 -3.71
CA GLU A 38 2.09 -12.02 -3.57
C GLU A 38 0.81 -11.33 -4.06
N LEU A 39 0.78 -10.00 -4.20
CA LEU A 39 -0.36 -9.25 -4.71
C LEU A 39 -0.52 -9.34 -6.23
N ALA A 40 0.53 -9.73 -6.96
CA ALA A 40 0.54 -9.76 -8.43
C ALA A 40 0.06 -8.43 -9.05
N CYS A 41 0.52 -7.30 -8.49
CA CYS A 41 0.16 -5.95 -8.89
C CYS A 41 1.41 -5.16 -9.30
N GLY A 42 1.40 -4.59 -10.51
CA GLY A 42 2.51 -3.78 -11.03
C GLY A 42 3.83 -4.56 -11.07
N HIS A 43 4.92 -3.88 -10.73
CA HIS A 43 6.23 -4.51 -10.58
C HIS A 43 6.32 -5.18 -9.20
N GLY A 44 6.44 -6.51 -9.19
CA GLY A 44 6.56 -7.27 -7.94
C GLY A 44 7.87 -6.97 -7.20
N PHE A 45 7.80 -6.84 -5.88
CA PHE A 45 8.98 -6.80 -5.01
C PHE A 45 8.80 -7.70 -3.79
N THR A 46 9.92 -8.15 -3.22
CA THR A 46 9.92 -8.98 -2.01
C THR A 46 9.88 -8.11 -0.75
N LEU A 47 8.90 -8.34 0.12
CA LEU A 47 8.79 -7.61 1.38
C LEU A 47 10.06 -7.78 2.24
N GLY A 48 10.54 -6.67 2.82
CA GLY A 48 11.78 -6.62 3.60
C GLY A 48 13.04 -6.41 2.76
N GLN A 49 12.96 -6.46 1.42
CA GLN A 49 14.02 -5.95 0.55
C GLN A 49 13.84 -4.43 0.32
N PRO A 50 14.91 -3.73 -0.06
CA PRO A 50 14.83 -2.31 -0.44
C PRO A 50 13.76 -2.10 -1.52
N LEU A 51 12.88 -1.13 -1.28
CA LEU A 51 11.92 -0.70 -2.29
C LEU A 51 12.66 0.12 -3.36
N PRO A 52 12.25 0.05 -4.63
CA PRO A 52 12.62 1.04 -5.64
C PRO A 52 12.17 2.45 -5.22
N GLU A 53 12.70 3.47 -5.90
CA GLU A 53 12.33 4.86 -5.64
C GLU A 53 10.82 5.08 -5.90
N VAL A 54 10.07 5.29 -4.81
CA VAL A 54 8.63 5.59 -4.80
C VAL A 54 8.37 6.84 -3.98
N ASP A 55 7.30 7.56 -4.32
CA ASP A 55 6.92 8.79 -3.63
C ASP A 55 6.07 8.52 -2.38
N LEU A 56 5.49 7.32 -2.28
CA LEU A 56 4.54 6.90 -1.26
C LEU A 56 4.54 5.38 -1.11
N ILE A 57 4.42 4.90 0.13
CA ILE A 57 4.07 3.49 0.41
C ILE A 57 2.63 3.45 0.94
N MET A 58 1.75 2.82 0.18
CA MET A 58 0.40 2.50 0.61
C MET A 58 0.38 1.18 1.36
N VAL A 59 -0.09 1.21 2.61
CA VAL A 59 -0.17 0.06 3.50
C VAL A 59 -1.63 -0.34 3.68
N LEU A 60 -2.01 -1.46 3.08
CA LEU A 60 -3.36 -1.99 3.12
C LEU A 60 -3.48 -2.99 4.28
N GLY A 61 -4.02 -2.55 5.42
CA GLY A 61 -4.02 -3.36 6.63
C GLY A 61 -4.54 -2.58 7.84
N GLY A 62 -4.15 -3.01 9.03
CA GLY A 62 -4.41 -2.24 10.27
C GLY A 62 -3.11 -1.67 10.85
N ASP A 63 -3.20 -1.09 12.04
CA ASP A 63 -2.07 -0.45 12.74
C ASP A 63 -0.85 -1.36 12.86
N GLY A 64 -1.03 -2.65 13.18
CA GLY A 64 0.08 -3.61 13.26
C GLY A 64 0.81 -3.81 11.92
N THR A 65 0.09 -3.75 10.80
CA THR A 65 0.68 -3.79 9.46
C THR A 65 1.41 -2.49 9.16
N PHE A 66 0.79 -1.34 9.46
CA PHE A 66 1.40 -0.02 9.29
C PHE A 66 2.71 0.11 10.06
N LEU A 67 2.73 -0.24 11.34
CA LEU A 67 3.93 -0.20 12.18
C LEU A 67 5.01 -1.16 11.70
N THR A 68 4.63 -2.34 11.21
CA THR A 68 5.57 -3.30 10.62
C THR A 68 6.26 -2.71 9.40
N VAL A 69 5.49 -2.07 8.49
CA VAL A 69 6.03 -1.40 7.30
C VAL A 69 6.88 -0.18 7.69
N ALA A 70 6.43 0.63 8.65
CA ALA A 70 7.19 1.77 9.16
C ALA A 70 8.52 1.34 9.75
N GLY A 71 8.57 0.22 10.47
CA GLY A 71 9.81 -0.34 10.98
C GLY A 71 10.77 -0.83 9.90
N MET A 72 10.25 -1.39 8.79
CA MET A 72 11.07 -1.88 7.68
C MET A 72 11.57 -0.75 6.76
N TYR A 73 10.73 0.24 6.49
CA TYR A 73 10.97 1.24 5.44
C TYR A 73 11.11 2.68 5.96
N GLY A 74 10.91 2.92 7.25
CA GLY A 74 11.08 4.23 7.88
C GLY A 74 12.43 4.90 7.62
N PRO A 75 13.58 4.16 7.60
CA PRO A 75 14.88 4.75 7.27
C PRO A 75 15.00 5.33 5.86
N ALA A 76 14.09 4.98 4.94
CA ALA A 76 14.06 5.52 3.59
C ALA A 76 13.34 6.89 3.51
N GLU A 77 12.74 7.36 4.60
CA GLU A 77 11.99 8.63 4.70
C GLU A 77 10.86 8.77 3.65
N ILE A 78 10.40 7.66 3.11
CA ILE A 78 9.26 7.61 2.18
C ILE A 78 7.98 7.77 3.00
N PRO A 79 7.04 8.65 2.64
CA PRO A 79 5.75 8.75 3.31
C PRO A 79 4.97 7.43 3.28
N LEU A 80 4.25 7.12 4.37
CA LEU A 80 3.36 5.96 4.47
C LEU A 80 1.91 6.43 4.53
N LEU A 81 1.03 5.84 3.71
CA LEU A 81 -0.41 6.02 3.78
C LEU A 81 -1.06 4.71 4.22
N GLY A 82 -1.65 4.70 5.41
CA GLY A 82 -2.35 3.56 5.96
C GLY A 82 -3.80 3.52 5.50
N VAL A 83 -4.19 2.46 4.78
CA VAL A 83 -5.57 2.22 4.36
C VAL A 83 -6.15 1.07 5.15
N ASN A 84 -7.22 1.34 5.89
CA ASN A 84 -7.90 0.31 6.66
C ASN A 84 -8.88 -0.47 5.78
N LEU A 85 -8.68 -1.79 5.72
CA LEU A 85 -9.54 -2.71 4.98
C LEU A 85 -10.71 -3.26 5.82
N GLY A 86 -11.02 -2.67 6.97
CA GLY A 86 -11.97 -3.15 7.95
C GLY A 86 -12.52 -2.04 8.86
N HIS A 87 -12.51 -2.26 10.18
CA HIS A 87 -12.97 -1.27 11.17
C HIS A 87 -11.90 -0.18 11.39
N LEU A 88 -12.33 1.07 11.59
CA LEU A 88 -11.46 2.22 11.87
C LEU A 88 -10.32 1.89 12.86
N GLY A 89 -9.07 2.05 12.40
CA GLY A 89 -7.85 1.89 13.19
C GLY A 89 -7.35 3.24 13.71
N PHE A 90 -6.39 3.26 14.64
CA PHE A 90 -5.86 4.51 15.18
C PHE A 90 -4.84 5.18 14.25
N LEU A 91 -4.12 4.41 13.45
CA LEU A 91 -3.01 4.88 12.59
C LEU A 91 -3.30 4.75 11.09
N THR A 92 -4.30 3.97 10.72
CA THR A 92 -4.79 3.85 9.34
C THR A 92 -5.90 4.86 9.13
N GLU A 93 -5.59 5.97 8.45
CA GLU A 93 -6.44 7.15 8.38
C GLU A 93 -7.51 7.11 7.28
N VAL A 94 -7.39 6.21 6.30
CA VAL A 94 -8.30 6.15 5.14
C VAL A 94 -9.04 4.82 5.08
N GLU A 95 -10.36 4.85 5.11
CA GLU A 95 -11.19 3.69 4.77
C GLU A 95 -11.24 3.51 3.24
N MET A 96 -11.40 2.27 2.78
CA MET A 96 -11.44 1.97 1.35
C MET A 96 -12.48 2.78 0.56
N GLY A 97 -13.60 3.15 1.18
CA GLY A 97 -14.64 3.96 0.53
C GLY A 97 -14.22 5.41 0.23
N ASP A 98 -13.26 5.95 1.00
CA ASP A 98 -12.84 7.35 0.92
C ASP A 98 -11.51 7.54 0.16
N LEU A 99 -10.92 6.44 -0.33
CA LEU A 99 -9.59 6.42 -0.92
C LEU A 99 -9.42 7.40 -2.09
N GLU A 100 -10.45 7.56 -2.93
CA GLU A 100 -10.38 8.48 -4.08
C GLU A 100 -10.23 9.95 -3.66
N SER A 101 -10.73 10.34 -2.49
CA SER A 101 -10.64 11.73 -2.01
C SER A 101 -9.30 12.02 -1.34
N ALA A 102 -8.55 10.99 -0.95
CA ALA A 102 -7.29 11.10 -0.23
C ALA A 102 -6.05 11.07 -1.12
N LEU A 103 -6.20 10.69 -2.40
CA LEU A 103 -5.12 10.52 -3.40
C LEU A 103 -5.12 11.63 -4.46
#